data_AF-A0A4Q2ZH86-F1
#
_entry.id   AF-A0A4Q2ZH86-F1
#
_cell.length_a   1.000
_cell.length_b   1.000
_cell.length_c   1.000
_cell.angle_alpha   90.00
_cell.angle_beta   90.00
_cell.angle_gamma   90.00
#
_symmetry.space_group_name_H-M   'P 1'
#
loop_
_entity.id
_entity.type
_entity.pdbx_description
1 polymer ?
#
loop_
_entity_poly.entity_id
_entity_poly.type
_entity_poly.pdbx_seq_one_letter_code
_entity_poly.pdbx_strand_id
1 'polypeptide(L)'
;MQRVWGGRELERQYGRHLPDDAPYGESWEIVDREKEESVVRGGSYAGKSLHELWTGHREEIFGAGLPDSDRFPLLIKVLDARDDLSIQVHPPAHLAAELGGEPKTEMWYIAGADAGAKLYVGLRSGATRADFEEAIQSGEVAKCVHAIQPKVGESIFIPSGRLHAIGAGFLIHEIQQNSDTTYRVFDWNRMGLDGKPRELHVAESLASIDFEDFAPRMDVPNGTVIA
;
A
#
# COMPACT_ATOMS: atom_id res chain seq x y z
N MET A 1 -10.99 -7.60 2.00
CA MET A 1 -11.61 -6.34 2.42
C MET A 1 -12.19 -5.60 1.23
N GLN A 2 -13.38 -5.01 1.39
CA GLN A 2 -14.03 -4.22 0.34
C GLN A 2 -13.37 -2.85 0.20
N ARG A 3 -13.27 -2.36 -1.05
CA ARG A 3 -12.71 -1.06 -1.41
C ARG A 3 -13.44 -0.51 -2.63
N VAL A 4 -13.63 0.82 -2.70
CA VAL A 4 -14.25 1.50 -3.87
C VAL A 4 -13.58 1.15 -5.19
N TRP A 5 -12.28 0.86 -5.14
CA TRP A 5 -11.43 0.56 -6.29
C TRP A 5 -11.20 -0.94 -6.50
N GLY A 6 -11.83 -1.78 -5.67
CA GLY A 6 -11.59 -3.22 -5.65
C GLY A 6 -12.20 -3.98 -6.83
N GLY A 7 -11.83 -5.25 -6.93
CA GLY A 7 -12.20 -6.11 -8.03
C GLY A 7 -12.60 -7.51 -7.62
N ARG A 8 -12.38 -8.44 -8.57
CA ARG A 8 -12.66 -9.88 -8.48
C ARG A 8 -11.51 -10.74 -9.02
N GLU A 9 -10.33 -10.15 -9.26
CA GLU A 9 -9.15 -10.90 -9.73
C GLU A 9 -8.64 -11.88 -8.68
N LEU A 10 -8.93 -11.64 -7.39
CA LEU A 10 -8.63 -12.62 -6.34
C LEU A 10 -9.28 -13.99 -6.61
N GLU A 11 -10.46 -14.02 -7.22
CA GLU A 11 -11.13 -15.28 -7.60
C GLU A 11 -10.53 -15.88 -8.85
N ARG A 12 -10.25 -15.06 -9.87
CA ARG A 12 -9.75 -15.53 -11.17
C ARG A 12 -8.31 -16.03 -11.11
N GLN A 13 -7.45 -15.31 -10.39
CA GLN A 13 -6.02 -15.56 -10.35
C GLN A 13 -5.63 -16.56 -9.26
N TYR A 14 -6.34 -16.57 -8.13
CA TYR A 14 -6.03 -17.43 -6.99
C TYR A 14 -7.11 -18.45 -6.65
N GLY A 15 -8.21 -18.52 -7.41
CA GLY A 15 -9.30 -19.47 -7.16
C GLY A 15 -10.02 -19.24 -5.83
N ARG A 16 -9.96 -18.02 -5.28
CA ARG A 16 -10.59 -17.69 -4.00
C ARG A 16 -12.10 -17.60 -4.14
N HIS A 17 -12.80 -17.78 -3.02
CA HIS A 17 -14.23 -17.52 -2.94
C HIS A 17 -14.46 -16.23 -2.16
N LEU A 18 -14.99 -15.21 -2.82
CA LEU A 18 -15.34 -13.96 -2.16
C LEU A 18 -16.73 -14.04 -1.52
N PRO A 19 -16.98 -13.36 -0.39
CA PRO A 19 -18.24 -13.47 0.34
C PRO A 19 -19.50 -13.06 -0.44
N ASP A 20 -19.37 -12.08 -1.33
CA ASP A 20 -20.47 -11.49 -2.10
C ASP A 20 -19.95 -10.83 -3.39
N ASP A 21 -20.83 -10.05 -4.06
CA ASP A 21 -20.52 -9.36 -5.31
C ASP A 21 -19.89 -7.98 -5.16
N ALA A 22 -19.56 -7.55 -3.94
CA ALA A 22 -18.92 -6.27 -3.69
C ALA A 22 -17.50 -6.20 -4.27
N PRO A 23 -16.95 -4.99 -4.50
CA PRO A 23 -15.58 -4.83 -4.95
C PRO A 23 -14.60 -5.12 -3.80
N TYR A 24 -13.79 -6.16 -3.93
CA TYR A 24 -12.75 -6.52 -2.96
C TYR A 24 -11.39 -6.05 -3.46
N GLY A 25 -10.79 -5.07 -2.78
CA GLY A 25 -9.53 -4.47 -3.20
C GLY A 25 -8.31 -5.02 -2.47
N GLU A 26 -8.47 -5.54 -1.25
CA GLU A 26 -7.36 -6.01 -0.45
C GLU A 26 -7.64 -7.40 0.11
N SER A 27 -6.62 -8.24 0.12
CA SER A 27 -6.54 -9.42 0.97
C SER A 27 -5.31 -9.30 1.85
N TRP A 28 -5.50 -9.34 3.16
CA TRP A 28 -4.39 -9.30 4.11
C TRP A 28 -3.94 -10.74 4.38
N GLU A 29 -2.75 -11.08 3.91
CA GLU A 29 -2.22 -12.44 3.92
C GLU A 29 -1.45 -12.76 5.20
N ILE A 30 -0.71 -11.77 5.72
CA ILE A 30 0.01 -11.84 6.99
C ILE A 30 -0.28 -10.54 7.74
N VAL A 31 -1.02 -10.64 8.84
CA VAL A 31 -1.43 -9.50 9.68
C VAL A 31 -1.42 -9.87 11.16
N ASP A 32 -0.90 -8.94 11.98
CA ASP A 32 -0.99 -8.93 13.44
C ASP A 32 -1.46 -7.53 13.88
N ARG A 33 -2.77 -7.29 13.84
CA ARG A 33 -3.40 -6.03 14.27
C ARG A 33 -4.68 -6.33 15.05
N GLU A 34 -5.06 -5.40 15.92
CA GLU A 34 -6.30 -5.53 16.69
C GLU A 34 -7.50 -5.76 15.75
N LYS A 35 -8.27 -6.82 16.02
CA LYS A 35 -9.44 -7.29 15.24
C LYS A 35 -9.14 -7.92 13.88
N GLU A 36 -7.89 -7.89 13.42
CA GLU A 36 -7.45 -8.44 12.15
C GLU A 36 -6.15 -9.23 12.39
N GLU A 37 -6.27 -10.51 12.73
CA GLU A 37 -5.13 -11.37 13.02
C GLU A 37 -5.13 -12.60 12.09
N SER A 38 -3.97 -12.89 11.51
CA SER A 38 -3.76 -14.14 10.80
C SER A 38 -3.71 -15.31 11.78
N VAL A 39 -4.40 -16.40 11.45
CA VAL A 39 -4.48 -17.61 12.28
C VAL A 39 -3.81 -18.77 11.56
N VAL A 40 -2.98 -19.51 12.28
CA VAL A 40 -2.30 -20.70 11.76
C VAL A 40 -3.32 -21.77 11.40
N ARG A 41 -3.31 -22.20 10.15
CA ARG A 41 -4.28 -23.18 9.62
C ARG A 41 -4.02 -24.63 10.05
N GLY A 42 -2.78 -25.02 10.32
CA GLY A 42 -2.42 -26.42 10.55
C GLY A 42 -1.09 -26.61 11.28
N GLY A 43 -0.75 -27.87 11.57
CA GLY A 43 0.47 -28.23 12.32
C GLY A 43 0.31 -28.06 13.84
N SER A 44 1.44 -28.06 14.56
CA SER A 44 1.47 -28.00 16.04
C SER A 44 0.94 -26.69 16.62
N TYR A 45 0.94 -25.60 15.84
CA TYR A 45 0.45 -24.29 16.25
C TYR A 45 -0.95 -23.96 15.67
N ALA A 46 -1.65 -24.94 15.08
CA ALA A 46 -2.97 -24.70 14.50
C ALA A 46 -3.93 -23.99 15.48
N GLY A 47 -4.61 -22.96 15.00
CA GLY A 47 -5.54 -22.15 15.79
C GLY A 47 -4.88 -21.01 16.57
N LYS A 48 -3.55 -20.95 16.66
CA LYS A 48 -2.85 -19.79 17.25
C LYS A 48 -2.85 -18.61 16.28
N SER A 49 -2.98 -17.40 16.82
CA SER A 49 -2.80 -16.19 16.03
C SER A 49 -1.33 -15.83 15.81
N LEU A 50 -1.06 -15.03 14.79
CA LEU A 50 0.28 -14.50 14.53
C LEU A 50 0.80 -13.70 15.73
N HIS A 51 -0.09 -13.02 16.46
CA HIS A 51 0.23 -12.31 17.68
C HIS A 51 0.76 -13.25 18.78
N GLU A 52 0.07 -14.37 19.02
CA GLU A 52 0.51 -15.37 19.99
C GLU A 52 1.87 -15.97 19.61
N LEU A 53 2.11 -16.20 18.31
CA LEU A 53 3.40 -16.68 17.84
C LEU A 53 4.49 -15.63 18.04
N TRP A 54 4.21 -14.36 17.72
CA TRP A 54 5.19 -13.28 17.83
C TRP A 54 5.56 -12.94 19.29
N THR A 55 4.61 -13.07 20.22
CA THR A 55 4.82 -12.73 21.64
C THR A 55 5.25 -13.94 22.47
N GLY A 56 4.84 -15.15 22.10
CA GLY A 56 5.13 -16.38 22.85
C GLY A 56 6.19 -17.30 22.23
N HIS A 57 6.44 -17.22 20.93
CA HIS A 57 7.30 -18.14 20.17
C HIS A 57 8.25 -17.41 19.19
N ARG A 58 8.63 -16.16 19.50
CA ARG A 58 9.34 -15.27 18.56
C ARG A 58 10.62 -15.88 17.98
N GLU A 59 11.57 -16.22 18.84
CA GLU A 59 12.88 -16.70 18.37
C GLU A 59 12.77 -18.09 17.72
N GLU A 60 11.88 -18.95 18.22
CA GLU A 60 11.65 -20.30 17.71
C GLU A 60 11.16 -20.30 16.26
N ILE A 61 10.24 -19.38 15.93
CA ILE A 61 9.55 -19.37 14.63
C ILE A 61 10.19 -18.38 13.65
N PHE A 62 10.57 -17.18 14.13
CA PHE A 62 10.99 -16.08 13.28
C PHE A 62 12.51 -15.89 13.27
N GLY A 63 13.22 -16.53 14.21
CA GLY A 63 14.66 -16.42 14.37
C GLY A 63 15.08 -15.37 15.41
N ALA A 64 16.35 -15.43 15.81
CA ALA A 64 16.93 -14.53 16.81
C ALA A 64 17.33 -13.17 16.21
N GLY A 65 17.46 -12.16 17.07
CA GLY A 65 17.97 -10.83 16.68
C GLY A 65 16.97 -9.93 15.94
N LEU A 66 15.68 -10.30 15.94
CA LEU A 66 14.61 -9.44 15.44
C LEU A 66 14.34 -8.28 16.41
N PRO A 67 13.83 -7.13 15.92
CA PRO A 67 13.44 -6.01 16.77
C PRO A 67 12.48 -6.44 17.88
N ASP A 68 12.66 -5.84 19.06
CA ASP A 68 11.69 -6.01 20.13
C ASP A 68 10.48 -5.11 19.85
N SER A 69 9.41 -5.70 19.32
CA SER A 69 8.15 -5.02 19.03
C SER A 69 6.98 -5.78 19.63
N ASP A 70 5.94 -5.04 20.03
CA ASP A 70 4.75 -5.64 20.66
C ASP A 70 3.92 -6.51 19.69
N ARG A 71 4.14 -6.36 18.39
CA ARG A 71 3.45 -7.09 17.32
C ARG A 71 4.39 -7.40 16.16
N PHE A 72 4.03 -8.38 15.34
CA PHE A 72 4.78 -8.73 14.13
C PHE A 72 4.97 -7.49 13.24
N PRO A 73 6.19 -7.17 12.80
CA PRO A 73 6.52 -5.83 12.30
C PRO A 73 6.06 -5.55 10.87
N LEU A 74 5.58 -6.56 10.14
CA LEU A 74 5.16 -6.42 8.75
C LEU A 74 3.66 -6.71 8.58
N LEU A 75 3.11 -6.15 7.51
CA LEU A 75 1.80 -6.47 6.97
C LEU A 75 1.99 -6.84 5.50
N ILE A 76 1.49 -8.01 5.09
CA ILE A 76 1.59 -8.48 3.71
C ILE A 76 0.19 -8.58 3.11
N LYS A 77 0.01 -7.97 1.94
CA LYS A 77 -1.29 -7.88 1.27
C LYS A 77 -1.19 -8.29 -0.20
N VAL A 78 -2.31 -8.75 -0.72
CA VAL A 78 -2.60 -8.77 -2.17
C VAL A 78 -3.61 -7.67 -2.47
N LEU A 79 -3.27 -6.79 -3.41
CA LEU A 79 -4.14 -5.70 -3.85
C LEU A 79 -4.67 -6.00 -5.25
N ASP A 80 -5.99 -5.92 -5.40
CA ASP A 80 -6.70 -5.98 -6.68
C ASP A 80 -7.23 -4.58 -7.02
N ALA A 81 -6.43 -3.82 -7.77
CA ALA A 81 -6.73 -2.45 -8.17
C ALA A 81 -7.46 -2.42 -9.51
N ARG A 82 -8.80 -2.32 -9.50
CA ARG A 82 -9.64 -2.21 -10.71
C ARG A 82 -10.07 -0.79 -11.04
N ASP A 83 -9.85 0.14 -10.13
CA ASP A 83 -9.93 1.58 -10.36
C ASP A 83 -8.71 2.25 -9.71
N ASP A 84 -8.45 3.51 -10.01
CA ASP A 84 -7.29 4.22 -9.48
C ASP A 84 -7.39 4.35 -7.95
N LEU A 85 -6.37 3.94 -7.20
CA LEU A 85 -6.28 4.24 -5.77
C LEU A 85 -6.00 5.73 -5.59
N SER A 86 -6.32 6.26 -4.41
CA SER A 86 -6.02 7.67 -4.12
C SER A 86 -4.53 7.97 -4.23
N ILE A 87 -4.21 9.19 -4.67
CA ILE A 87 -2.87 9.75 -4.48
C ILE A 87 -2.70 10.04 -2.99
N GLN A 88 -1.63 9.48 -2.44
CA GLN A 88 -1.40 9.40 -1.02
C GLN A 88 0.10 9.44 -0.70
N VAL A 89 0.38 9.65 0.58
CA VAL A 89 1.73 9.60 1.15
C VAL A 89 1.65 9.00 2.54
N HIS A 90 2.74 8.35 2.96
CA HIS A 90 2.90 7.83 4.31
C HIS A 90 3.87 8.69 5.10
N PRO A 91 3.61 8.97 6.39
CA PRO A 91 4.50 9.80 7.18
C PRO A 91 5.89 9.17 7.31
N PRO A 92 6.96 9.98 7.20
CA PRO A 92 8.28 9.61 7.69
C PRO A 92 8.24 9.25 9.18
N ALA A 93 9.10 8.32 9.61
CA ALA A 93 9.11 7.85 10.99
C ALA A 93 9.29 8.95 12.05
N HIS A 94 10.04 10.01 11.72
CA HIS A 94 10.25 11.14 12.62
C HIS A 94 9.04 12.08 12.75
N LEU A 95 8.05 12.01 11.83
CA LEU A 95 6.83 12.83 11.85
C LEU A 95 5.58 12.03 12.20
N ALA A 96 5.62 10.71 12.05
CA ALA A 96 4.43 9.86 12.15
C ALA A 96 3.62 10.11 13.43
N ALA A 97 4.27 10.08 14.60
CA ALA A 97 3.58 10.29 15.87
C ALA A 97 2.97 11.70 16.00
N GLU A 98 3.67 12.74 15.52
CA GLU A 98 3.19 14.13 15.55
C GLU A 98 1.97 14.34 14.64
N LEU A 99 1.91 13.60 13.53
CA LEU A 99 0.80 13.61 12.58
C LEU A 99 -0.32 12.61 12.94
N GLY A 100 -0.24 11.96 14.11
CA GLY A 100 -1.25 11.00 14.57
C GLY A 100 -1.26 9.68 13.78
N GLY A 101 -0.13 9.29 13.21
CA GLY A 101 0.02 8.11 12.38
C GLY A 101 1.19 7.21 12.78
N GLU A 102 1.39 6.16 11.99
CA GLU A 102 2.46 5.18 12.14
C GLU A 102 3.34 5.19 10.87
N PRO A 103 4.67 5.08 11.00
CA PRO A 103 5.54 4.98 9.82
C PRO A 103 5.13 3.81 8.93
N LYS A 104 5.13 4.05 7.63
CA LYS A 104 4.75 3.06 6.63
C LYS A 104 5.62 3.17 5.39
N THR A 105 6.68 2.39 5.40
CA THR A 105 7.46 2.04 4.21
C THR A 105 6.93 0.75 3.62
N GLU A 106 6.95 0.66 2.30
CA GLU A 106 6.37 -0.42 1.54
C GLU A 106 7.29 -0.91 0.42
N MET A 107 6.94 -2.07 -0.13
CA MET A 107 7.52 -2.68 -1.29
C MET A 107 6.39 -3.30 -2.09
N TRP A 108 6.32 -2.99 -3.39
CA TRP A 108 5.33 -3.56 -4.29
C TRP A 108 5.99 -4.49 -5.28
N TYR A 109 5.41 -5.67 -5.47
CA TYR A 109 5.72 -6.57 -6.56
C TYR A 109 4.52 -6.67 -7.51
N ILE A 110 4.77 -6.48 -8.81
CA ILE A 110 3.73 -6.48 -9.84
C ILE A 110 3.41 -7.92 -10.25
N ALA A 111 2.36 -8.49 -9.65
CA ALA A 111 1.90 -9.84 -9.93
C ALA A 111 1.01 -9.93 -11.18
N GLY A 112 0.34 -8.84 -11.55
CA GLY A 112 -0.48 -8.73 -12.75
C GLY A 112 -0.65 -7.27 -13.16
N ALA A 113 -0.71 -7.02 -14.48
CA ALA A 113 -0.87 -5.68 -15.03
C ALA A 113 -1.64 -5.72 -16.35
N ASP A 114 -2.73 -4.95 -16.43
CA ASP A 114 -3.46 -4.74 -17.68
C ASP A 114 -2.67 -3.83 -18.64
N ALA A 115 -3.01 -3.93 -19.92
CA ALA A 115 -2.38 -3.10 -20.94
C ALA A 115 -2.59 -1.61 -20.65
N GLY A 116 -1.49 -0.88 -20.48
CA GLY A 116 -1.50 0.57 -20.24
C GLY A 116 -1.70 0.99 -18.78
N ALA A 117 -1.79 0.04 -17.84
CA ALA A 117 -1.85 0.31 -16.40
C ALA A 117 -0.62 1.14 -15.96
N LYS A 118 -0.82 2.05 -15.00
CA LYS A 118 0.19 3.02 -14.55
C LYS A 118 0.29 3.08 -13.03
N LEU A 119 1.50 3.08 -12.50
CA LEU A 119 1.73 3.56 -11.15
C LEU A 119 2.01 5.06 -11.20
N TYR A 120 1.51 5.79 -10.22
CA TYR A 120 1.86 7.18 -9.98
C TYR A 120 2.84 7.16 -8.81
N VAL A 121 4.10 7.57 -9.02
CA VAL A 121 5.15 7.42 -8.00
C VAL A 121 6.14 8.55 -8.10
N GLY A 122 6.33 9.29 -7.02
CA GLY A 122 7.15 10.50 -6.94
C GLY A 122 6.56 11.68 -7.71
N LEU A 123 7.17 12.85 -7.55
CA LEU A 123 6.78 14.05 -8.27
C LEU A 123 7.23 13.99 -9.73
N ARG A 124 6.44 14.60 -10.62
CA ARG A 124 6.87 14.88 -11.99
C ARG A 124 8.08 15.80 -11.92
N SER A 125 9.11 15.53 -12.72
CA SER A 125 10.33 16.34 -12.75
C SER A 125 10.01 17.84 -12.92
N GLY A 126 10.52 18.65 -12.00
CA GLY A 126 10.34 20.11 -11.98
C GLY A 126 9.03 20.60 -11.37
N ALA A 127 8.14 19.71 -10.89
CA ALA A 127 6.99 20.14 -10.09
C ALA A 127 7.47 20.67 -8.73
N THR A 128 7.02 21.86 -8.35
CA THR A 128 7.34 22.46 -7.06
C THR A 128 6.24 22.22 -6.05
N ARG A 129 6.53 22.46 -4.76
CA ARG A 129 5.51 22.49 -3.72
C ARG A 129 4.37 23.48 -4.03
N ALA A 130 4.69 24.65 -4.60
CA ALA A 130 3.69 25.65 -4.96
C ALA A 130 2.75 25.14 -6.08
N ASP A 131 3.31 24.51 -7.12
CA ASP A 131 2.50 23.88 -8.19
C ASP A 131 1.59 22.78 -7.62
N PHE A 132 2.09 22.02 -6.65
CA PHE A 132 1.34 20.96 -5.99
C PHE A 132 0.17 21.49 -5.16
N GLU A 133 0.40 22.53 -4.35
CA GLU A 133 -0.65 23.20 -3.57
C GLU A 133 -1.73 23.84 -4.46
N GLU A 134 -1.34 24.44 -5.58
CA GLU A 134 -2.29 24.94 -6.60
C GLU A 134 -3.09 23.79 -7.22
N ALA A 135 -2.43 22.67 -7.55
CA ALA A 135 -3.07 21.50 -8.13
C ALA A 135 -4.08 20.83 -7.17
N ILE A 136 -3.86 20.91 -5.86
CA ILE A 136 -4.85 20.47 -4.85
C ILE A 136 -6.11 21.32 -4.95
N GLN A 137 -5.96 22.65 -5.04
CA GLN A 137 -7.10 23.58 -5.09
C GLN A 137 -7.90 23.45 -6.40
N SER A 138 -7.21 23.20 -7.51
CA SER A 138 -7.84 23.04 -8.83
C SER A 138 -8.35 21.62 -9.12
N GLY A 139 -8.05 20.65 -8.25
CA GLY A 139 -8.44 19.24 -8.43
C GLY A 139 -7.64 18.52 -9.52
N GLU A 140 -6.41 18.97 -9.80
CA GLU A 140 -5.55 18.49 -10.88
C GLU A 140 -4.23 17.87 -10.38
N VAL A 141 -4.18 17.43 -9.12
CA VAL A 141 -2.98 16.87 -8.44
C VAL A 141 -2.22 15.85 -9.29
N ALA A 142 -2.94 14.99 -10.02
CA ALA A 142 -2.35 13.96 -10.89
C ALA A 142 -1.38 14.53 -11.94
N LYS A 143 -1.51 15.80 -12.35
CA LYS A 143 -0.58 16.46 -13.29
C LYS A 143 0.82 16.67 -12.69
N CYS A 144 0.93 16.72 -11.37
CA CYS A 144 2.18 16.94 -10.64
C CYS A 144 2.87 15.63 -10.26
N VAL A 145 2.27 14.47 -10.51
CA VAL A 145 2.81 13.16 -10.11
C VAL A 145 3.42 12.46 -11.32
N HIS A 146 4.57 11.82 -11.13
CA HIS A 146 5.20 11.05 -12.19
C HIS A 146 4.46 9.72 -12.38
N ALA A 147 4.22 9.35 -13.64
CA ALA A 147 3.56 8.10 -13.99
C ALA A 147 4.52 7.16 -14.73
N ILE A 148 4.54 5.89 -14.32
CA ILE A 148 5.35 4.81 -14.89
C ILE A 148 4.47 3.61 -15.25
N GLN A 149 4.90 2.83 -16.24
CA GLN A 149 4.20 1.64 -16.72
C GLN A 149 5.04 0.39 -16.43
N PRO A 150 4.94 -0.18 -15.22
CA PRO A 150 5.70 -1.36 -14.87
C PRO A 150 5.15 -2.62 -15.56
N LYS A 151 6.00 -3.64 -15.63
CA LYS A 151 5.69 -4.97 -16.15
C LYS A 151 5.51 -5.96 -15.02
N VAL A 152 4.78 -7.03 -15.29
CA VAL A 152 4.69 -8.18 -14.40
C VAL A 152 6.09 -8.71 -14.10
N GLY A 153 6.35 -9.01 -12.83
CA GLY A 153 7.65 -9.45 -12.33
C GLY A 153 8.60 -8.33 -11.90
N GLU A 154 8.28 -7.07 -12.20
CA GLU A 154 9.01 -5.92 -11.67
C GLU A 154 8.55 -5.57 -10.25
N SER A 155 9.36 -4.80 -9.55
CA SER A 155 9.08 -4.40 -8.18
C SER A 155 9.54 -2.97 -7.91
N ILE A 156 8.96 -2.31 -6.90
CA ILE A 156 9.37 -0.97 -6.50
C ILE A 156 9.29 -0.79 -4.98
N PHE A 157 10.37 -0.24 -4.42
CA PHE A 157 10.41 0.22 -3.03
C PHE A 157 9.76 1.60 -2.86
N ILE A 158 8.87 1.72 -1.88
CA ILE A 158 8.13 2.94 -1.54
C ILE A 158 8.53 3.38 -0.13
N PRO A 159 9.60 4.19 0.03
CA PRO A 159 9.92 4.77 1.32
C PRO A 159 8.82 5.73 1.79
N SER A 160 8.65 5.85 3.11
CA SER A 160 7.83 6.91 3.69
C SER A 160 8.22 8.29 3.12
N GLY A 161 7.22 9.14 2.87
CA GLY A 161 7.38 10.46 2.26
C GLY A 161 7.31 10.49 0.74
N ARG A 162 7.45 9.35 0.06
CA ARG A 162 7.21 9.24 -1.38
C ARG A 162 5.74 9.38 -1.70
N LEU A 163 5.38 10.37 -2.52
CA LEU A 163 4.01 10.51 -3.04
C LEU A 163 3.71 9.37 -4.03
N HIS A 164 2.57 8.70 -3.90
CA HIS A 164 2.25 7.58 -4.77
C HIS A 164 0.75 7.29 -4.92
N ALA A 165 0.39 6.53 -5.94
CA ALA A 165 -0.88 5.82 -6.12
C ALA A 165 -0.68 4.60 -7.03
N ILE A 166 -1.51 3.58 -6.82
CA ILE A 166 -1.67 2.45 -7.73
C ILE A 166 -2.80 2.80 -8.68
N GLY A 167 -2.54 2.88 -10.00
CA GLY A 167 -3.59 3.07 -10.99
C GLY A 167 -4.42 1.80 -11.22
N ALA A 168 -5.49 1.94 -11.99
CA ALA A 168 -6.34 0.81 -12.38
C ALA A 168 -5.57 -0.24 -13.19
N GLY A 169 -5.94 -1.50 -13.01
CA GLY A 169 -5.47 -2.63 -13.80
C GLY A 169 -4.34 -3.44 -13.17
N PHE A 170 -4.01 -3.24 -11.89
CA PHE A 170 -2.94 -4.01 -11.23
C PHE A 170 -3.44 -5.09 -10.27
N LEU A 171 -2.66 -6.16 -10.21
CA LEU A 171 -2.61 -7.10 -9.10
C LEU A 171 -1.22 -6.97 -8.46
N ILE A 172 -1.16 -6.57 -7.18
CA ILE A 172 0.10 -6.27 -6.50
C ILE A 172 0.23 -7.12 -5.24
N HIS A 173 1.44 -7.63 -4.99
CA HIS A 173 1.83 -8.07 -3.65
C HIS A 173 2.52 -6.91 -2.95
N GLU A 174 1.92 -6.45 -1.86
CA GLU A 174 2.44 -5.35 -1.05
C GLU A 174 3.00 -5.91 0.24
N ILE A 175 4.28 -5.64 0.49
CA ILE A 175 4.95 -5.89 1.77
C ILE A 175 5.20 -4.52 2.39
N GLN A 176 4.62 -4.29 3.56
CA GLN A 176 4.72 -3.00 4.24
C GLN A 176 5.06 -3.18 5.71
N GLN A 177 5.54 -2.11 6.35
CA GLN A 177 5.52 -2.04 7.81
C GLN A 177 4.09 -2.27 8.32
N ASN A 178 3.96 -2.84 9.51
CA ASN A 178 2.66 -3.05 10.15
C ASN A 178 2.06 -1.70 10.63
N SER A 179 1.51 -0.96 9.67
CA SER A 179 0.85 0.34 9.77
C SER A 179 -0.34 0.37 8.80
N ASP A 180 -1.44 0.98 9.21
CA ASP A 180 -2.59 1.24 8.32
C ASP A 180 -2.77 2.74 8.05
N THR A 181 -1.77 3.55 8.41
CA THR A 181 -1.81 5.01 8.22
C THR A 181 -1.66 5.38 6.74
N THR A 182 -2.62 6.14 6.23
CA THR A 182 -2.61 6.66 4.86
C THR A 182 -3.09 8.10 4.84
N TYR A 183 -2.22 9.04 4.45
CA TYR A 183 -2.63 10.41 4.20
C TYR A 183 -2.97 10.58 2.73
N ARG A 184 -4.27 10.61 2.48
CA ARG A 184 -4.84 10.83 1.15
C ARG A 184 -4.80 12.32 0.81
N VAL A 185 -4.17 12.68 -0.31
CA VAL A 185 -4.14 14.07 -0.77
C VAL A 185 -5.07 14.32 -1.96
N PHE A 186 -5.35 13.30 -2.77
CA PHE A 186 -6.27 13.40 -3.89
C PHE A 186 -6.96 12.07 -4.18
N ASP A 187 -8.24 12.13 -4.55
CA ASP A 187 -9.06 10.94 -4.81
C ASP A 187 -9.84 11.00 -6.12
N TRP A 188 -9.27 11.62 -7.15
CA TRP A 188 -9.89 11.64 -8.49
C TRP A 188 -11.27 12.31 -8.52
N ASN A 189 -11.57 13.14 -7.52
CA ASN A 189 -12.86 13.79 -7.32
C ASN A 189 -14.04 12.79 -7.26
N ARG A 190 -13.79 11.53 -6.89
CA ARG A 190 -14.81 10.48 -6.82
C ARG A 190 -15.56 10.48 -5.48
N MET A 191 -16.71 9.80 -5.49
CA MET A 191 -17.47 9.51 -4.28
C MET A 191 -17.06 8.15 -3.69
N GLY A 192 -17.17 8.02 -2.38
CA GLY A 192 -17.06 6.77 -1.64
C GLY A 192 -18.25 5.85 -1.86
N LEU A 193 -18.20 4.65 -1.27
CA LEU A 193 -19.31 3.68 -1.32
C LEU A 193 -20.59 4.21 -0.64
N ASP A 194 -20.46 5.21 0.23
CA ASP A 194 -21.56 5.90 0.91
C ASP A 194 -22.13 7.09 0.11
N GLY A 195 -21.61 7.34 -1.09
CA GLY A 195 -22.03 8.44 -1.95
C GLY A 195 -21.47 9.81 -1.56
N LYS A 196 -20.52 9.90 -0.63
CA LYS A 196 -19.87 11.15 -0.21
C LYS A 196 -18.40 11.20 -0.65
N PRO A 197 -17.80 12.38 -0.85
CA PRO A 197 -16.35 12.46 -1.07
C PRO A 197 -15.59 11.82 0.09
N ARG A 198 -14.55 11.04 -0.23
CA ARG A 198 -13.70 10.43 0.81
C ARG A 198 -12.83 11.50 1.46
N GLU A 199 -12.51 11.29 2.73
CA GLU A 199 -11.66 12.19 3.51
C GLU A 199 -10.27 12.36 2.88
N LEU A 200 -9.83 13.62 2.83
CA LEU A 200 -8.50 14.05 2.42
C LEU A 200 -7.76 14.61 3.65
N HIS A 201 -6.47 14.31 3.74
CA HIS A 201 -5.58 14.65 4.84
C HIS A 201 -4.51 15.62 4.31
N VAL A 202 -4.95 16.77 3.80
CA VAL A 202 -4.10 17.68 3.00
C VAL A 202 -2.90 18.19 3.80
N ALA A 203 -3.12 18.59 5.06
CA ALA A 203 -2.05 19.14 5.90
C ALA A 203 -1.00 18.08 6.23
N GLU A 204 -1.43 16.88 6.63
CA GLU A 204 -0.59 15.74 6.94
C GLU A 204 0.16 15.26 5.70
N SER A 205 -0.49 15.29 4.53
CA SER A 205 0.12 14.95 3.25
C SER A 205 1.25 15.94 2.91
N LEU A 206 0.97 17.25 2.95
CA LEU A 206 1.98 18.28 2.66
C LEU A 206 3.16 18.25 3.64
N ALA A 207 2.92 17.88 4.90
CA ALA A 207 3.98 17.71 5.89
C ALA A 207 4.83 16.44 5.64
N SER A 208 4.25 15.42 5.03
CA SER A 208 4.90 14.12 4.80
C SER A 208 5.67 14.04 3.48
N ILE A 209 5.23 14.74 2.44
CA ILE A 209 5.79 14.62 1.08
C ILE A 209 7.25 15.08 1.05
N ASP A 210 8.11 14.22 0.51
CA ASP A 210 9.44 14.62 0.04
C ASP A 210 9.31 15.32 -1.31
N PHE A 211 9.39 16.66 -1.30
CA PHE A 211 9.28 17.47 -2.52
C PHE A 211 10.51 17.41 -3.44
N GLU A 212 11.55 16.65 -3.07
CA GLU A 212 12.74 16.41 -3.88
C GLU A 212 12.74 14.99 -4.52
N ASP A 213 11.74 14.15 -4.23
CA ASP A 213 11.62 12.80 -4.78
C ASP A 213 10.97 12.80 -6.18
N PHE A 214 11.78 13.00 -7.21
CA PHE A 214 11.34 13.09 -8.59
C PHE A 214 11.53 11.81 -9.38
N ALA A 215 10.48 11.40 -10.09
CA ALA A 215 10.51 10.34 -11.10
C ALA A 215 11.32 9.08 -10.73
N PRO A 216 11.03 8.42 -9.58
CA PRO A 216 11.64 7.16 -9.21
C PRO A 216 11.41 6.09 -10.28
N ARG A 217 12.32 5.12 -10.33
CA ARG A 217 12.28 4.01 -11.28
C ARG A 217 11.91 2.71 -10.56
N MET A 218 11.44 1.74 -11.33
CA MET A 218 11.31 0.36 -10.87
C MET A 218 12.68 -0.19 -10.46
N ASP A 219 12.67 -1.07 -9.48
CA ASP A 219 13.87 -1.83 -9.10
C ASP A 219 14.26 -2.77 -10.23
N VAL A 220 15.56 -2.96 -10.41
CA VAL A 220 16.10 -3.94 -11.34
C VAL A 220 16.27 -5.25 -10.57
N PRO A 221 15.53 -6.32 -10.89
CA PRO A 221 15.70 -7.60 -10.23
C PRO A 221 17.16 -8.07 -10.36
N ASN A 222 17.78 -8.42 -9.24
CA ASN A 222 19.11 -9.02 -9.22
C ASN A 222 19.00 -10.45 -8.69
N GLY A 223 19.02 -11.44 -9.58
CA GLY A 223 18.89 -12.85 -9.23
C GLY A 223 18.03 -13.64 -10.22
N THR A 224 17.76 -14.90 -9.89
CA THR A 224 16.83 -15.76 -10.64
C THR A 224 15.51 -15.82 -9.88
N VAL A 225 14.40 -15.52 -10.56
CA VAL A 225 13.06 -15.78 -10.01
C VAL A 225 12.89 -17.29 -9.91
N ILE A 226 12.70 -17.79 -8.69
CA ILE A 226 12.36 -19.19 -8.46
C ILE A 226 10.85 -19.29 -8.60
N ALA A 227 10.39 -19.73 -9.78
CA ALA A 227 9.00 -20.02 -10.06
C ALA A 227 8.64 -21.46 -9.69
#